data_AF-A0AAU3SRI2-F1
#
_entry.id   AF-A0AAU3SRI2-F1
#
_cell.length_a   1.000
_cell.length_b   1.000
_cell.length_c   1.000
_cell.angle_alpha   90.00
_cell.angle_beta   90.00
_cell.angle_gamma   90.00
#
_symmetry.space_group_name_H-M   'P 1'
#
loop_
_entity.id
_entity.type
_entity.pdbx_description
1 polymer ?
#
loop_
_entity_poly.entity_id
_entity_poly.type
_entity_poly.pdbx_seq_one_letter_code
_entity_poly.pdbx_strand_id
1 'polypeptide(L)'
;MKKALLAATAVAATLTASLAVAPSATASGLDHLPWAGHQNDRSAIPFTEATVTAAADGSFTLQWKARGTRRVEIKANGKVVAKGGAEGRAVVTGLPAADRQWFEFNPERGGSLRLADRLVKLDGAVNFRDAGGYRTTTGQWVKMGEIYRSDALNKLTANDLAKLERLRVKTVFDLRMQDERTKDADKVPASATYVVADVFAGSGSFRTLPKTPDEAVKAMVDAEKAMVSGDGGKKAYTQVFDGISDGHRRSVLFHCTAGKDRTGWANASLLTALGVPGETVMADYLASNDYRKAANDAVLSHLPPQQAAVYKPLLDVRPEYLNSGYDEVKAEYGSFDRYLKDGLGIDSRELRRLKKDLLVG
;
A
#
# COMPACT_ATOMS: atom_id res chain seq x y z
N MET A 1 -20.92 4.46 34.10
CA MET A 1 -20.75 3.15 34.78
C MET A 1 -19.50 2.49 34.23
N LYS A 2 -18.56 2.15 35.12
CA LYS A 2 -17.23 1.60 34.81
C LYS A 2 -17.27 0.06 34.75
N LYS A 3 -16.33 -0.49 33.97
CA LYS A 3 -15.82 -1.88 33.91
C LYS A 3 -16.63 -2.91 33.11
N ALA A 4 -16.02 -3.39 32.03
CA ALA A 4 -15.46 -4.74 31.90
C ALA A 4 -15.69 -5.27 30.47
N LEU A 5 -14.61 -5.56 29.73
CA LEU A 5 -14.56 -6.77 28.91
C LEU A 5 -13.09 -7.12 28.59
N LEU A 6 -12.55 -8.02 29.40
CA LEU A 6 -11.43 -8.87 29.06
C LEU A 6 -12.04 -10.27 28.95
N ALA A 7 -12.12 -10.80 27.74
CA ALA A 7 -12.25 -12.24 27.51
C ALA A 7 -11.63 -12.52 26.15
N ALA A 8 -10.43 -13.09 26.18
CA ALA A 8 -9.83 -13.76 25.04
C ALA A 8 -10.68 -15.00 24.75
N THR A 9 -11.16 -15.15 23.51
CA THR A 9 -11.68 -16.42 23.02
C THR A 9 -11.11 -16.63 21.63
N ALA A 10 -10.20 -17.60 21.53
CA ALA A 10 -9.74 -18.13 20.27
C ALA A 10 -10.91 -18.86 19.61
N VAL A 11 -11.46 -18.29 18.55
CA VAL A 11 -12.43 -18.98 17.69
C VAL A 11 -11.72 -19.32 16.39
N ALA A 12 -11.45 -20.61 16.21
CA ALA A 12 -11.06 -21.16 14.93
C ALA A 12 -12.28 -21.11 13.99
N ALA A 13 -12.30 -20.14 13.10
CA ALA A 13 -13.28 -20.05 12.02
C ALA A 13 -12.64 -20.58 10.73
N THR A 14 -13.22 -21.65 10.18
CA THR A 14 -12.95 -22.18 8.85
C THR A 14 -13.36 -21.14 7.80
N LEU A 15 -12.37 -20.45 7.22
CA LEU A 15 -12.56 -19.49 6.14
C LEU A 15 -12.68 -20.21 4.80
N THR A 16 -13.84 -20.10 4.15
CA THR A 16 -13.94 -20.21 2.69
C THR A 16 -13.30 -18.96 2.09
N ALA A 17 -12.07 -19.10 1.58
CA ALA A 17 -11.33 -18.02 0.95
C ALA A 17 -11.96 -17.68 -0.41
N SER A 18 -12.53 -16.48 -0.52
CA SER A 18 -12.69 -15.81 -1.81
C SER A 18 -11.30 -15.34 -2.25
N LEU A 19 -10.83 -15.81 -3.41
CA LEU A 19 -9.56 -15.41 -4.00
C LEU A 19 -9.63 -13.91 -4.32
N ALA A 20 -8.96 -13.08 -3.50
CA ALA A 20 -8.73 -11.68 -3.83
C ALA A 20 -7.76 -11.60 -5.01
N VAL A 21 -8.29 -11.41 -6.21
CA VAL A 21 -7.49 -11.05 -7.38
C VAL A 21 -7.13 -9.58 -7.21
N ALA A 22 -5.85 -9.29 -7.00
CA ALA A 22 -5.33 -7.94 -7.13
C ALA A 22 -5.75 -7.38 -8.50
N PRO A 23 -6.41 -6.21 -8.58
CA PRO A 23 -6.93 -5.71 -9.85
C PRO A 23 -5.79 -5.53 -10.86
N SER A 24 -5.92 -6.20 -11.99
CA SER A 24 -5.11 -5.94 -13.19
C SER A 24 -5.62 -4.63 -13.78
N ALA A 25 -4.89 -3.53 -13.58
CA ALA A 25 -5.18 -2.30 -14.30
C ALA A 25 -4.88 -2.56 -15.79
N THR A 26 -5.95 -2.62 -16.59
CA THR A 26 -5.83 -2.64 -18.06
C THR A 26 -5.67 -1.19 -18.52
N ALA A 27 -4.52 -0.84 -19.06
CA ALA A 27 -4.38 0.40 -19.79
C ALA A 27 -5.20 0.27 -21.08
N SER A 28 -6.41 0.81 -21.09
CA SER A 28 -7.19 0.98 -22.32
C SER A 28 -7.08 2.42 -22.79
N GLY A 29 -6.56 2.60 -24.01
CA GLY A 29 -6.54 3.88 -24.73
C GLY A 29 -5.17 4.55 -24.83
N LEU A 30 -4.28 4.02 -25.68
CA LEU A 30 -3.20 4.79 -26.33
C LEU A 30 -2.86 4.16 -27.70
N ASP A 31 -3.82 4.22 -28.63
CA ASP A 31 -3.47 4.20 -30.05
C ASP A 31 -3.18 5.65 -30.47
N HIS A 32 -2.01 5.86 -31.07
CA HIS A 32 -1.46 7.12 -31.58
C HIS A 32 -0.63 7.99 -30.62
N LEU A 33 0.63 7.58 -30.41
CA LEU A 33 1.75 8.52 -30.30
C LEU A 33 2.86 8.10 -31.28
N PRO A 34 3.52 9.04 -31.98
CA PRO A 34 4.52 8.72 -32.99
C PRO A 34 5.75 8.10 -32.34
N TRP A 35 6.14 6.95 -32.88
CA TRP A 35 7.32 6.17 -32.51
C TRP A 35 8.58 7.05 -32.49
N ALA A 36 9.07 7.40 -31.30
CA ALA A 36 10.41 7.93 -31.12
C ALA A 36 11.37 6.74 -30.96
N GLY A 37 12.23 6.54 -31.97
CA GLY A 37 13.52 5.84 -31.94
C GLY A 37 13.65 4.50 -31.20
N HIS A 38 14.00 3.44 -31.94
CA HIS A 38 14.62 2.24 -31.38
C HIS A 38 15.95 2.59 -30.67
N GLN A 39 15.89 2.98 -29.39
CA GLN A 39 16.99 2.69 -28.50
C GLN A 39 16.78 1.28 -27.96
N ASN A 40 17.73 0.41 -28.26
CA ASN A 40 17.79 -0.95 -27.75
C ASN A 40 18.19 -0.89 -26.27
N ASP A 41 17.31 -0.32 -25.44
CA ASP A 41 17.55 -0.19 -24.01
C ASP A 41 17.34 -1.55 -23.36
N ARG A 42 18.44 -2.27 -23.15
CA ARG A 42 18.45 -3.56 -22.46
C ARG A 42 17.89 -3.48 -21.04
N SER A 43 17.71 -2.27 -20.47
CA SER A 43 17.10 -2.08 -19.15
C SER A 43 15.57 -2.04 -19.17
N ALA A 44 14.95 -1.74 -20.32
CA ALA A 44 13.49 -1.60 -20.42
C ALA A 44 12.76 -2.91 -20.09
N ILE A 45 11.83 -2.85 -19.15
CA ILE A 45 10.99 -3.99 -18.75
C ILE A 45 9.78 -4.12 -19.68
N PRO A 46 9.64 -5.23 -20.44
CA PRO A 46 8.61 -5.35 -21.49
C PRO A 46 7.21 -5.67 -20.95
N PHE A 47 7.07 -5.96 -19.66
CA PHE A 47 5.79 -6.30 -19.04
C PHE A 47 4.87 -5.06 -19.00
N THR A 48 3.68 -5.20 -19.57
CA THR A 48 2.58 -4.23 -19.46
C THR A 48 1.65 -4.59 -18.31
N GLU A 49 1.56 -5.88 -17.99
CA GLU A 49 0.86 -6.42 -16.82
C GLU A 49 1.70 -7.56 -16.24
N ALA A 50 1.80 -7.64 -14.91
CA ALA A 50 2.43 -8.75 -14.21
C ALA A 50 1.95 -8.77 -12.76
N THR A 51 1.48 -9.92 -12.28
CA THR A 51 1.01 -10.09 -10.91
C THR A 51 1.45 -11.41 -10.31
N VAL A 52 1.61 -11.39 -9.00
CA VAL A 52 1.77 -12.57 -8.15
C VAL A 52 0.69 -12.46 -7.08
N THR A 53 -0.10 -13.52 -6.92
CA THR A 53 -1.14 -13.59 -5.88
C THR A 53 -0.98 -14.86 -5.08
N ALA A 54 -0.80 -14.73 -3.78
CA ALA A 54 -0.75 -15.87 -2.86
C ALA A 54 -2.16 -16.32 -2.48
N ALA A 55 -2.39 -17.63 -2.44
CA ALA A 55 -3.62 -18.23 -1.95
C ALA A 55 -3.43 -18.85 -0.56
N ALA A 56 -4.54 -19.06 0.15
CA ALA A 56 -4.52 -19.58 1.52
C ALA A 56 -3.99 -21.03 1.62
N ASP A 57 -4.04 -21.79 0.52
CA ASP A 57 -3.50 -23.15 0.41
C ASP A 57 -1.99 -23.18 0.15
N GLY A 58 -1.33 -22.01 0.10
CA GLY A 58 0.10 -21.88 -0.18
C GLY A 58 0.46 -21.91 -1.66
N SER A 59 -0.52 -21.95 -2.56
CA SER A 59 -0.31 -21.79 -4.00
C SER A 59 -0.12 -20.32 -4.39
N PHE A 60 0.54 -20.09 -5.53
CA PHE A 60 0.76 -18.77 -6.10
C PHE A 60 0.22 -18.72 -7.53
N THR A 61 -0.68 -17.78 -7.80
CA THR A 61 -1.10 -17.47 -9.17
C THR A 61 -0.19 -16.40 -9.74
N LEU A 62 0.43 -16.70 -10.88
CA LEU A 62 1.27 -15.81 -11.66
C LEU A 62 0.52 -15.43 -12.93
N GLN A 63 0.45 -14.14 -13.27
CA GLN A 63 -0.13 -13.68 -14.53
C GLN A 63 0.77 -12.62 -15.15
N TRP A 64 0.86 -12.58 -16.48
CA TRP A 64 1.64 -11.56 -17.18
C TRP A 64 1.14 -11.29 -18.59
N LYS A 65 1.45 -10.08 -19.06
CA LYS A 65 1.47 -9.66 -20.47
C LYS A 65 2.75 -8.89 -20.72
N ALA A 66 3.48 -9.26 -21.78
CA ALA A 66 4.76 -8.70 -22.14
C ALA A 66 4.80 -8.40 -23.64
N ARG A 67 4.99 -7.12 -23.97
CA ARG A 67 5.02 -6.67 -25.37
C ARG A 67 6.35 -7.04 -26.02
N GLY A 68 6.29 -7.59 -27.23
CA GLY A 68 7.49 -7.87 -28.03
C GLY A 68 8.35 -9.02 -27.54
N THR A 69 7.89 -9.81 -26.56
CA THR A 69 8.55 -11.07 -26.15
C THR A 69 7.80 -12.27 -26.70
N ARG A 70 8.51 -13.34 -27.09
CA ARG A 70 7.90 -14.61 -27.50
C ARG A 70 7.91 -15.65 -26.40
N ARG A 71 8.80 -15.47 -25.42
CA ARG A 71 9.00 -16.41 -24.31
C ARG A 71 9.25 -15.66 -23.01
N VAL A 72 8.63 -16.14 -21.95
CA VAL A 72 8.86 -15.72 -20.57
C VAL A 72 9.16 -16.97 -19.74
N GLU A 73 10.24 -16.92 -18.96
CA GLU A 73 10.55 -17.91 -17.93
C GLU A 73 10.41 -17.25 -16.56
N ILE A 74 9.64 -17.86 -15.66
CA ILE A 74 9.48 -17.36 -14.29
C ILE A 74 10.26 -18.27 -13.36
N LYS A 75 11.13 -17.66 -12.55
CA LYS A 75 11.92 -18.37 -11.55
C LYS A 75 11.46 -18.05 -10.13
N ALA A 76 11.49 -19.05 -9.26
CA ALA A 76 11.40 -18.87 -7.81
C ALA A 76 12.56 -19.64 -7.17
N ASN A 77 13.25 -19.02 -6.21
CA ASN A 77 14.39 -19.61 -5.51
C ASN A 77 15.47 -20.16 -6.47
N GLY A 78 15.73 -19.41 -7.56
CA GLY A 78 16.72 -19.76 -8.59
C GLY A 78 16.28 -20.86 -9.58
N LYS A 79 15.12 -21.50 -9.36
CA LYS A 79 14.60 -22.58 -10.22
C LYS A 79 13.47 -22.07 -11.11
N VAL A 80 13.39 -22.56 -12.34
CA VAL A 80 12.26 -22.25 -13.22
C VAL A 80 11.01 -22.97 -12.70
N VAL A 81 9.94 -22.21 -12.48
CA VAL A 81 8.65 -22.71 -11.95
C VAL A 81 7.50 -22.54 -12.93
N ALA A 82 7.65 -21.66 -13.93
CA ALA A 82 6.70 -21.52 -15.02
C ALA A 82 7.39 -21.04 -16.29
N LYS A 83 6.78 -21.35 -17.44
CA LYS A 83 7.16 -20.81 -18.75
C LYS A 83 5.90 -20.49 -19.55
N GLY A 84 5.98 -19.52 -20.45
CA GLY A 84 4.90 -19.27 -21.41
C GLY A 84 5.28 -18.22 -22.46
N GLY A 85 4.28 -17.78 -23.22
CA GLY A 85 4.43 -16.81 -24.30
C GLY A 85 4.42 -15.35 -23.83
N ALA A 86 4.05 -14.46 -24.75
CA ALA A 86 3.86 -13.03 -24.49
C ALA A 86 2.83 -12.76 -23.40
N GLU A 87 1.78 -13.59 -23.34
CA GLU A 87 0.77 -13.57 -22.29
C GLU A 87 0.68 -14.95 -21.65
N GLY A 88 0.41 -15.00 -20.36
CA GLY A 88 0.29 -16.28 -19.69
C GLY A 88 -0.23 -16.19 -18.26
N ARG A 89 -0.63 -17.36 -17.77
CA ARG A 89 -1.03 -17.60 -16.40
C ARG A 89 -0.46 -18.94 -15.95
N ALA A 90 0.05 -19.00 -14.73
CA ALA A 90 0.53 -20.23 -14.12
C ALA A 90 0.12 -20.28 -12.64
N VAL A 91 -0.10 -21.50 -12.13
CA VAL A 91 -0.29 -21.74 -10.69
C VAL A 91 0.90 -22.56 -10.21
N VAL A 92 1.60 -22.06 -9.20
CA VAL A 92 2.79 -22.70 -8.63
C VAL A 92 2.46 -23.18 -7.22
N THR A 93 2.75 -24.44 -6.93
CA THR A 93 2.53 -25.09 -5.64
C THR A 93 3.82 -25.74 -5.14
N GLY A 94 3.85 -26.16 -3.87
CA GLY A 94 4.96 -26.94 -3.32
C GLY A 94 6.27 -26.17 -3.16
N LEU A 95 6.23 -24.83 -3.11
CA LEU A 95 7.41 -24.03 -2.79
C LEU A 95 7.75 -24.14 -1.30
N PRO A 96 9.04 -24.10 -0.93
CA PRO A 96 9.45 -24.03 0.46
C PRO A 96 8.82 -22.82 1.17
N ALA A 97 8.50 -23.00 2.46
CA ALA A 97 8.01 -21.89 3.28
C ALA A 97 9.04 -20.75 3.33
N ALA A 98 8.58 -19.53 3.11
CA ALA A 98 9.36 -18.31 3.22
C ALA A 98 8.46 -17.21 3.77
N ASP A 99 9.02 -16.23 4.49
CA ASP A 99 8.26 -15.04 4.90
C ASP A 99 7.69 -14.27 3.70
N ARG A 100 8.42 -14.34 2.58
CA ARG A 100 8.04 -13.72 1.32
C ARG A 100 8.59 -14.50 0.14
N GLN A 101 7.68 -15.05 -0.67
CA GLN A 101 8.06 -15.77 -1.88
C GLN A 101 8.20 -14.81 -3.06
N TRP A 102 9.40 -14.77 -3.63
CA TRP A 102 9.74 -13.94 -4.79
C TRP A 102 9.72 -14.74 -6.08
N PHE A 103 9.30 -14.07 -7.16
CA PHE A 103 9.25 -14.57 -8.52
C PHE A 103 9.99 -13.60 -9.45
N GLU A 104 10.90 -14.12 -10.27
CA GLU A 104 11.62 -13.39 -11.29
C GLU A 104 11.03 -13.71 -12.66
N PHE A 105 10.33 -12.76 -13.26
CA PHE A 105 9.78 -12.83 -14.60
C PHE A 105 10.88 -12.45 -15.59
N ASN A 106 11.40 -13.44 -16.32
CA ASN A 106 12.52 -13.28 -17.24
C ASN A 106 12.01 -13.39 -18.69
N PRO A 107 11.84 -12.27 -19.41
CA PRO A 107 11.51 -12.30 -20.82
C PRO A 107 12.75 -12.71 -21.65
N GLU A 108 12.52 -13.18 -22.87
CA GLU A 108 13.61 -13.46 -23.83
C GLU A 108 14.39 -12.18 -24.20
N ARG A 109 13.74 -11.02 -24.17
CA ARG A 109 14.31 -9.70 -24.49
C ARG A 109 13.84 -8.65 -23.49
N GLY A 110 14.72 -7.71 -23.13
CA GLY A 110 14.45 -6.64 -22.15
C GLY A 110 14.87 -7.02 -20.73
N GLY A 111 14.57 -6.14 -19.77
CA GLY A 111 14.84 -6.32 -18.35
C GLY A 111 13.90 -7.34 -17.69
N SER A 112 14.40 -8.03 -16.66
CA SER A 112 13.57 -8.89 -15.81
C SER A 112 12.77 -8.08 -14.81
N LEU A 113 11.65 -8.64 -14.36
CA LEU A 113 10.80 -8.04 -13.34
C LEU A 113 10.69 -8.97 -12.14
N ARG A 114 10.99 -8.47 -10.94
CA ARG A 114 10.94 -9.24 -9.70
C ARG A 114 9.74 -8.83 -8.88
N LEU A 115 8.81 -9.77 -8.66
CA LEU A 115 7.56 -9.55 -7.94
C LEU A 115 7.36 -10.58 -6.83
N ALA A 116 6.48 -10.24 -5.90
CA ALA A 116 5.94 -11.12 -4.89
C ALA A 116 4.46 -10.74 -4.67
N ASP A 117 3.73 -11.55 -3.91
CA ASP A 117 2.42 -11.10 -3.42
C ASP A 117 2.60 -9.82 -2.59
N ARG A 118 1.68 -8.86 -2.75
CA ARG A 118 1.74 -7.58 -2.03
C ARG A 118 1.40 -7.76 -0.56
N LEU A 119 0.42 -8.60 -0.24
CA LEU A 119 0.05 -8.88 1.14
C LEU A 119 1.15 -9.72 1.79
N VAL A 120 1.69 -9.21 2.89
CA VAL A 120 2.64 -9.98 3.68
C VAL A 120 1.95 -10.30 5.00
N LYS A 121 1.57 -11.57 5.17
CA LYS A 121 0.79 -12.01 6.31
C LYS A 121 1.57 -11.80 7.62
N LEU A 122 1.00 -11.02 8.51
CA LEU A 122 1.38 -10.89 9.91
C LEU A 122 0.27 -11.51 10.79
N ASP A 123 0.64 -12.01 11.95
CA ASP A 123 -0.32 -12.61 12.89
C ASP A 123 -1.01 -11.52 13.73
N GLY A 124 -0.25 -10.49 14.12
CA GLY A 124 -0.72 -9.40 14.97
C GLY A 124 -1.28 -8.18 14.24
N ALA A 125 -1.14 -8.10 12.92
CA ALA A 125 -1.56 -6.94 12.12
C ALA A 125 -2.24 -7.41 10.83
N VAL A 126 -3.21 -6.62 10.37
CA VAL A 126 -3.85 -6.83 9.06
C VAL A 126 -3.50 -5.67 8.14
N ASN A 127 -3.81 -5.79 6.85
CA ASN A 127 -3.57 -4.72 5.89
C ASN A 127 -2.06 -4.36 5.71
N PHE A 128 -1.14 -5.18 6.24
CA PHE A 128 0.31 -5.08 6.04
C PHE A 128 0.68 -5.54 4.62
N ARG A 129 1.12 -4.62 3.78
CA ARG A 129 1.46 -4.91 2.39
C ARG A 129 2.57 -4.04 1.85
N ASP A 130 3.22 -4.54 0.82
CA ASP A 130 4.18 -3.80 0.01
C ASP A 130 3.47 -2.72 -0.83
N ALA A 131 4.06 -1.53 -0.89
CA ALA A 131 3.57 -0.40 -1.67
C ALA A 131 4.02 -0.43 -3.14
N GLY A 132 4.95 -1.32 -3.51
CA GLY A 132 5.49 -1.45 -4.85
C GLY A 132 4.78 -2.49 -5.72
N GLY A 133 5.40 -2.81 -6.86
CA GLY A 133 4.88 -3.75 -7.85
C GLY A 133 3.89 -3.12 -8.83
N TYR A 134 3.73 -1.80 -8.81
CA TYR A 134 2.88 -1.08 -9.75
C TYR A 134 3.66 -0.57 -10.95
N ARG A 135 3.06 -0.67 -12.14
CA ARG A 135 3.61 -0.09 -13.37
C ARG A 135 3.22 1.39 -13.46
N THR A 136 4.18 2.22 -13.85
CA THR A 136 4.00 3.65 -14.12
C THR A 136 3.50 3.88 -15.55
N THR A 137 2.99 5.08 -15.80
CA THR A 137 2.58 5.53 -17.14
C THR A 137 3.74 5.56 -18.14
N THR A 138 4.97 5.77 -17.67
CA THR A 138 6.20 5.74 -18.50
C THR A 138 6.76 4.34 -18.70
N GLY A 139 6.16 3.32 -18.07
CA GLY A 139 6.50 1.92 -18.24
C GLY A 139 7.54 1.33 -17.30
N GLN A 140 8.07 2.15 -16.39
CA GLN A 140 8.87 1.68 -15.26
C GLN A 140 7.97 1.06 -14.18
N TRP A 141 8.57 0.34 -13.23
CA TRP A 141 7.87 -0.34 -12.15
C TRP A 141 8.34 0.15 -10.78
N VAL A 142 7.40 0.36 -9.85
CA VAL A 142 7.73 0.64 -8.45
C VAL A 142 8.37 -0.60 -7.85
N LYS A 143 9.59 -0.47 -7.34
CA LYS A 143 10.35 -1.55 -6.69
C LYS A 143 9.58 -2.06 -5.49
N MET A 144 9.49 -3.39 -5.40
CA MET A 144 8.98 -4.06 -4.21
C MET A 144 10.08 -4.25 -3.18
N GLY A 145 9.71 -4.26 -1.90
CA GLY A 145 10.57 -4.54 -0.76
C GLY A 145 11.16 -3.31 -0.09
N GLU A 146 10.87 -2.12 -0.64
CA GLU A 146 11.43 -0.84 -0.17
C GLU A 146 10.46 -0.06 0.71
N ILE A 147 9.15 -0.22 0.51
CA ILE A 147 8.12 0.54 1.20
C ILE A 147 6.96 -0.39 1.54
N TYR A 148 6.55 -0.34 2.80
CA TYR A 148 5.44 -1.09 3.35
C TYR A 148 4.42 -0.16 3.98
N ARG A 149 3.17 -0.58 3.98
CA ARG A 149 2.06 0.06 4.66
C ARG A 149 1.31 -0.93 5.53
N SER A 150 0.77 -0.50 6.66
CA SER A 150 0.11 -1.39 7.63
C SER A 150 -0.96 -0.67 8.46
N ASP A 151 -1.79 -1.46 9.15
CA ASP A 151 -2.47 -1.00 10.36
C ASP A 151 -1.54 -0.99 11.59
N ALA A 152 -2.10 -0.69 12.77
CA ALA A 152 -1.33 -0.48 13.99
C ALA A 152 -0.47 -1.69 14.39
N LEU A 153 0.69 -1.43 14.98
CA LEU A 153 1.70 -2.45 15.28
C LEU A 153 1.68 -2.88 16.76
N ASN A 154 0.72 -2.38 17.55
CA ASN A 154 0.57 -2.69 18.98
C ASN A 154 0.34 -4.18 19.27
N LYS A 155 -0.24 -4.90 18.32
CA LYS A 155 -0.57 -6.33 18.45
C LYS A 155 0.44 -7.27 17.83
N LEU A 156 1.54 -6.77 17.25
CA LEU A 156 2.57 -7.64 16.66
C LEU A 156 3.08 -8.68 17.66
N THR A 157 3.27 -9.90 17.15
CA THR A 157 3.87 -11.02 17.88
C THR A 157 5.41 -10.97 17.77
N ALA A 158 6.11 -11.77 18.56
CA ALA A 158 7.57 -11.92 18.41
C ALA A 158 7.96 -12.44 17.01
N ASN A 159 7.15 -13.31 16.41
CA ASN A 159 7.36 -13.81 15.05
C ASN A 159 7.17 -12.70 14.01
N ASP A 160 6.19 -11.82 14.20
CA ASP A 160 5.99 -10.66 13.34
C ASP A 160 7.19 -9.72 13.43
N LEU A 161 7.65 -9.37 14.62
CA LEU A 161 8.83 -8.51 14.80
C LEU A 161 10.06 -9.10 14.10
N ALA A 162 10.32 -10.40 14.28
CA ALA A 162 11.41 -11.09 13.60
C ALA A 162 11.22 -11.10 12.07
N LYS A 163 9.98 -11.17 11.58
CA LYS A 163 9.66 -11.06 10.16
C LYS A 163 9.94 -9.65 9.64
N LEU A 164 9.54 -8.59 10.34
CA LEU A 164 9.88 -7.21 9.97
C LEU A 164 11.40 -6.99 9.90
N GLU A 165 12.18 -7.59 10.81
CA GLU A 165 13.64 -7.57 10.75
C GLU A 165 14.20 -8.26 9.50
N ARG A 166 13.66 -9.42 9.11
CA ARG A 166 14.06 -10.14 7.89
C ARG A 166 13.61 -9.43 6.61
N LEU A 167 12.48 -8.72 6.64
CA LEU A 167 12.05 -7.76 5.61
C LEU A 167 12.87 -6.46 5.64
N ARG A 168 13.81 -6.36 6.59
CA ARG A 168 14.75 -5.27 6.78
C ARG A 168 14.10 -3.93 7.08
N VAL A 169 12.88 -3.88 7.62
CA VAL A 169 12.22 -2.62 7.98
C VAL A 169 13.14 -1.80 8.89
N LYS A 170 13.63 -0.66 8.39
CA LYS A 170 14.62 0.19 9.06
C LYS A 170 14.00 1.43 9.69
N THR A 171 12.91 1.94 9.13
CA THR A 171 12.22 3.11 9.67
C THR A 171 10.73 2.85 9.70
N VAL A 172 10.13 3.15 10.85
CA VAL A 172 8.68 3.07 11.06
C VAL A 172 8.16 4.48 11.31
N PHE A 173 7.26 4.95 10.44
CA PHE A 173 6.51 6.19 10.62
C PHE A 173 5.14 5.87 11.21
N ASP A 174 4.91 6.30 12.44
CA ASP A 174 3.60 6.23 13.07
C ASP A 174 2.84 7.53 12.81
N LEU A 175 1.78 7.42 12.00
CA LEU A 175 0.93 8.54 11.59
C LEU A 175 -0.18 8.87 12.61
N ARG A 176 -0.19 8.19 13.77
CA ARG A 176 -1.25 8.29 14.77
C ARG A 176 -1.12 9.48 15.70
N MET A 177 -2.28 9.90 16.18
CA MET A 177 -2.40 10.90 17.23
C MET A 177 -1.84 10.37 18.56
N GLN A 178 -1.44 11.28 19.44
CA GLN A 178 -0.87 10.92 20.74
C GLN A 178 -1.77 10.01 21.59
N ASP A 179 -3.09 10.20 21.57
CA ASP A 179 -4.06 9.42 22.32
C ASP A 179 -4.14 7.96 21.83
N GLU A 180 -4.17 7.76 20.50
CA GLU A 180 -4.10 6.46 19.87
C GLU A 180 -2.80 5.73 20.26
N ARG A 181 -1.66 6.42 20.25
CA ARG A 181 -0.35 5.85 20.62
C ARG A 181 -0.22 5.51 22.09
N THR A 182 -0.83 6.32 22.95
CA THR A 182 -0.82 6.10 24.41
C THR A 182 -1.71 4.91 24.79
N LYS A 183 -2.86 4.76 24.13
CA LYS A 183 -3.78 3.64 24.34
C LYS A 183 -3.20 2.33 23.79
N ASP A 184 -2.64 2.38 22.59
CA ASP A 184 -2.23 1.23 21.80
C ASP A 184 -0.78 1.41 21.33
N ALA A 185 0.16 1.35 22.28
CA ALA A 185 1.58 1.53 22.00
C ALA A 185 2.13 0.45 21.06
N ASP A 186 2.88 0.86 20.02
CA ASP A 186 3.42 -0.07 19.05
C ASP A 186 4.49 -0.99 19.61
N LYS A 187 4.61 -2.15 18.98
CA LYS A 187 5.79 -3.00 19.07
C LYS A 187 6.52 -2.89 17.74
N VAL A 188 7.78 -2.47 17.76
CA VAL A 188 8.61 -2.32 16.57
C VAL A 188 9.94 -3.06 16.75
N PRO A 189 10.60 -3.51 15.66
CA PRO A 189 11.94 -4.08 15.75
C PRO A 189 12.90 -3.13 16.47
N ALA A 190 13.74 -3.65 17.37
CA ALA A 190 14.71 -2.83 18.10
C ALA A 190 15.73 -2.15 17.17
N SER A 191 15.97 -2.73 16.00
CA SER A 191 16.85 -2.18 14.97
C SER A 191 16.22 -1.10 14.09
N ALA A 192 14.91 -0.85 14.23
CA ALA A 192 14.20 0.15 13.45
C ALA A 192 14.21 1.51 14.16
N THR A 193 14.42 2.58 13.39
CA THR A 193 14.14 3.93 13.87
C THR A 193 12.63 4.15 13.87
N TYR A 194 12.09 4.57 15.01
CA TYR A 194 10.68 4.91 15.15
C TYR A 194 10.49 6.43 15.10
N VAL A 195 9.67 6.90 14.16
CA VAL A 195 9.39 8.31 13.93
C VAL A 195 7.91 8.56 14.11
N VAL A 196 7.56 9.48 15.00
CA VAL A 196 6.19 9.95 15.18
C VAL A 196 5.95 11.07 14.18
N ALA A 197 5.04 10.83 13.24
CA ALA A 197 4.63 11.76 12.20
C ALA A 197 3.11 11.96 12.30
N ASP A 198 2.66 12.53 13.41
CA ASP A 198 1.24 12.70 13.74
C ASP A 198 0.54 13.64 12.73
N VAL A 199 -0.25 13.03 11.83
CA VAL A 199 -0.93 13.72 10.72
C VAL A 199 -1.97 14.72 11.21
N PHE A 200 -2.55 14.52 12.39
CA PHE A 200 -3.54 15.43 12.95
C PHE A 200 -2.98 16.24 14.14
N ALA A 201 -1.65 16.34 14.26
CA ALA A 201 -1.02 17.18 15.27
C ALA A 201 -1.55 18.62 15.22
N GLY A 202 -1.94 19.15 16.38
CA GLY A 202 -2.52 20.49 16.48
C GLY A 202 -3.98 20.61 16.04
N SER A 203 -4.61 19.54 15.55
CA SER A 203 -6.03 19.52 15.23
C SER A 203 -6.89 19.18 16.45
N GLY A 204 -7.90 20.01 16.74
CA GLY A 204 -8.99 19.66 17.67
C GLY A 204 -10.11 18.86 17.02
N SER A 205 -10.10 18.79 15.69
CA SER A 205 -11.11 18.10 14.87
C SER A 205 -10.90 16.58 14.92
N PHE A 206 -11.95 15.80 14.59
CA PHE A 206 -11.98 14.32 14.61
C PHE A 206 -12.14 13.64 15.98
N ARG A 207 -12.44 14.41 17.03
CA ARG A 207 -12.73 13.88 18.39
C ARG A 207 -14.20 13.57 18.64
N THR A 208 -15.10 14.06 17.79
CA THR A 208 -16.54 13.85 17.92
C THR A 208 -16.97 12.68 17.06
N LEU A 209 -17.61 11.68 17.66
CA LEU A 209 -18.18 10.56 16.93
C LEU A 209 -19.43 11.01 16.15
N PRO A 210 -19.55 10.63 14.87
CA PRO A 210 -20.76 10.89 14.10
C PRO A 210 -21.94 10.12 14.67
N LYS A 211 -23.15 10.67 14.50
CA LYS A 211 -24.41 10.07 14.97
C LYS A 211 -25.20 9.44 13.84
N THR A 212 -24.93 9.80 12.59
CA THR A 212 -25.59 9.27 11.40
C THR A 212 -24.56 8.76 10.38
N PRO A 213 -24.95 7.88 9.45
CA PRO A 213 -24.06 7.43 8.37
C PRO A 213 -23.56 8.59 7.51
N ASP A 214 -24.40 9.59 7.23
CA ASP A 214 -24.03 10.76 6.43
C ASP A 214 -23.04 11.67 7.16
N GLU A 215 -23.22 11.87 8.47
CA GLU A 215 -22.23 12.55 9.30
C GLU A 215 -20.89 11.79 9.32
N ALA A 216 -20.93 10.45 9.31
CA ALA A 216 -19.72 9.63 9.26
C ALA A 216 -18.98 9.78 7.92
N VAL A 217 -19.70 9.72 6.79
CA VAL A 217 -19.15 9.99 5.46
C VAL A 217 -18.54 11.39 5.39
N LYS A 218 -19.27 12.40 5.87
CA LYS A 218 -18.79 13.78 5.91
C LYS A 218 -17.52 13.90 6.75
N ALA A 219 -17.48 13.28 7.92
CA ALA A 219 -16.30 13.30 8.78
C ALA A 219 -15.06 12.67 8.10
N MET A 220 -15.24 11.60 7.32
CA MET A 220 -14.15 10.98 6.56
C MET A 220 -13.65 11.88 5.43
N VAL A 221 -14.56 12.54 4.70
CA VAL A 221 -14.21 13.53 3.67
C VAL A 221 -13.46 14.72 4.27
N ASP A 222 -13.98 15.28 5.36
CA ASP A 222 -13.33 16.42 6.04
C ASP A 222 -11.96 16.02 6.61
N ALA A 223 -11.78 14.75 7.03
CA ALA A 223 -10.50 14.21 7.46
C ALA A 223 -9.49 14.12 6.32
N GLU A 224 -9.88 13.59 5.16
CA GLU A 224 -9.02 13.51 3.96
C GLU A 224 -8.55 14.88 3.49
N LYS A 225 -9.43 15.88 3.49
CA LYS A 225 -9.05 17.27 3.21
C LYS A 225 -8.03 17.81 4.22
N ALA A 226 -8.28 17.61 5.51
CA ALA A 226 -7.38 18.08 6.56
C ALA A 226 -5.99 17.42 6.50
N MET A 227 -5.86 16.20 5.95
CA MET A 227 -4.56 15.56 5.70
C MET A 227 -3.72 16.33 4.65
N VAL A 228 -4.36 17.07 3.75
CA VAL A 228 -3.70 17.84 2.69
C VAL A 228 -3.40 19.27 3.12
N SER A 229 -4.38 19.98 3.66
CA SER A 229 -4.27 21.41 3.96
C SER A 229 -3.78 21.71 5.39
N GLY A 230 -4.00 20.77 6.32
CA GLY A 230 -3.62 20.90 7.72
C GLY A 230 -2.12 20.85 7.97
N ASP A 231 -1.63 21.63 8.94
CA ASP A 231 -0.20 21.71 9.28
C ASP A 231 0.38 20.38 9.77
N GLY A 232 -0.41 19.60 10.52
CA GLY A 232 -0.04 18.25 10.93
C GLY A 232 0.21 17.34 9.74
N GLY A 233 -0.68 17.37 8.74
CA GLY A 233 -0.57 16.56 7.53
C GLY A 233 0.65 16.93 6.71
N LYS A 234 0.81 18.22 6.38
CA LYS A 234 1.99 18.73 5.65
C LYS A 234 3.30 18.32 6.33
N LYS A 235 3.41 18.51 7.65
CA LYS A 235 4.61 18.14 8.41
C LYS A 235 4.85 16.62 8.41
N ALA A 236 3.82 15.83 8.70
CA ALA A 236 3.93 14.38 8.78
C ALA A 236 4.33 13.76 7.43
N TYR A 237 3.69 14.18 6.34
CA TYR A 237 3.97 13.65 5.01
C TYR A 237 5.33 14.12 4.49
N THR A 238 5.77 15.34 4.80
CA THR A 238 7.16 15.78 4.53
C THR A 238 8.16 14.83 5.19
N GLN A 239 7.98 14.53 6.48
CA GLN A 239 8.87 13.59 7.20
C GLN A 239 8.90 12.19 6.58
N VAL A 240 7.74 11.69 6.10
CA VAL A 240 7.66 10.40 5.41
C VAL A 240 8.46 10.43 4.11
N PHE A 241 8.27 11.44 3.26
CA PHE A 241 8.97 11.56 1.98
C PHE A 241 10.49 11.78 2.15
N ASP A 242 10.89 12.57 3.15
CA ASP A 242 12.30 12.74 3.53
C ASP A 242 12.92 11.41 3.94
N GLY A 243 12.23 10.64 4.79
CA GLY A 243 12.69 9.34 5.25
C GLY A 243 12.78 8.29 4.14
N ILE A 244 11.88 8.35 3.15
CA ILE A 244 11.97 7.51 1.95
C ILE A 244 13.17 7.91 1.08
N SER A 245 13.48 9.21 1.01
CA SER A 245 14.55 9.75 0.17
C SER A 245 15.95 9.64 0.79
N ASP A 246 16.04 9.42 2.11
CA ASP A 246 17.28 9.16 2.83
C ASP A 246 17.82 7.77 2.47
N GLY A 247 18.63 7.71 1.40
CA GLY A 247 19.16 6.51 0.73
C GLY A 247 19.95 5.50 1.60
N HIS A 248 20.03 5.72 2.92
CA HIS A 248 20.59 4.82 3.93
C HIS A 248 19.54 4.05 4.74
N ARG A 249 18.25 4.42 4.68
CA ARG A 249 17.13 3.78 5.41
C ARG A 249 16.27 2.88 4.50
N ARG A 250 16.89 1.95 3.77
CA ARG A 250 16.14 1.06 2.85
C ARG A 250 15.17 0.16 3.62
N SER A 251 13.94 0.05 3.12
CA SER A 251 12.76 -0.54 3.77
C SER A 251 12.10 0.35 4.84
N VAL A 252 11.17 1.19 4.39
CA VAL A 252 10.32 2.08 5.20
C VAL A 252 8.96 1.41 5.44
N LEU A 253 8.41 1.57 6.64
CA LEU A 253 7.03 1.24 6.97
C LEU A 253 6.32 2.50 7.45
N PHE A 254 5.18 2.86 6.86
CA PHE A 254 4.27 3.85 7.46
C PHE A 254 2.93 3.21 7.80
N HIS A 255 2.37 3.58 8.94
CA HIS A 255 1.10 3.01 9.40
C HIS A 255 0.27 4.04 10.15
N CYS A 256 -1.01 3.71 10.35
CA CYS A 256 -1.89 4.43 11.25
C CYS A 256 -2.70 3.40 12.05
N THR A 257 -3.87 3.76 12.59
CA THR A 257 -4.68 2.81 13.36
C THR A 257 -5.25 1.67 12.52
N ALA A 258 -5.82 1.99 11.35
CA ALA A 258 -6.40 0.99 10.43
C ALA A 258 -5.55 0.74 9.17
N GLY A 259 -4.52 1.57 8.94
CA GLY A 259 -3.69 1.49 7.73
C GLY A 259 -4.42 1.89 6.45
N LYS A 260 -5.52 2.65 6.56
CA LYS A 260 -6.44 2.92 5.45
C LYS A 260 -6.44 4.39 5.00
N ASP A 261 -6.78 5.37 5.85
CA ASP A 261 -6.94 6.78 5.43
C ASP A 261 -5.61 7.54 5.48
N ARG A 262 -5.07 7.83 6.68
CA ARG A 262 -3.75 8.49 6.84
C ARG A 262 -2.61 7.82 6.08
N THR A 263 -2.57 6.48 6.18
CA THR A 263 -1.66 5.62 5.43
C THR A 263 -2.02 5.53 3.96
N GLY A 264 -3.30 5.65 3.62
CA GLY A 264 -3.79 5.69 2.24
C GLY A 264 -3.35 6.94 1.52
N TRP A 265 -3.51 8.12 2.13
CA TRP A 265 -3.06 9.37 1.56
C TRP A 265 -1.53 9.41 1.40
N ALA A 266 -0.77 8.90 2.38
CA ALA A 266 0.69 8.73 2.25
C ALA A 266 1.04 7.90 1.01
N ASN A 267 0.42 6.71 0.87
CA ASN A 267 0.72 5.81 -0.25
C ASN A 267 0.23 6.36 -1.59
N ALA A 268 -0.97 6.92 -1.62
CA ALA A 268 -1.56 7.50 -2.83
C ALA A 268 -0.73 8.67 -3.33
N SER A 269 -0.24 9.51 -2.41
CA SER A 269 0.66 10.61 -2.75
C SER A 269 1.98 10.12 -3.33
N LEU A 270 2.57 9.09 -2.71
CA LEU A 270 3.79 8.46 -3.19
C LEU A 270 3.62 7.85 -4.59
N LEU A 271 2.58 7.04 -4.81
CA LEU A 271 2.34 6.39 -6.09
C LEU A 271 2.04 7.40 -7.21
N THR A 272 1.29 8.46 -6.89
CA THR A 272 1.04 9.57 -7.82
C THR A 272 2.34 10.30 -8.17
N ALA A 273 3.18 10.61 -7.19
CA ALA A 273 4.49 11.22 -7.42
C ALA A 273 5.38 10.35 -8.32
N LEU A 274 5.34 9.02 -8.15
CA LEU A 274 6.05 8.06 -8.97
C LEU A 274 5.46 7.88 -10.39
N GLY A 275 4.29 8.44 -10.67
CA GLY A 275 3.65 8.39 -12.00
C GLY A 275 2.85 7.12 -12.25
N VAL A 276 2.36 6.46 -11.20
CA VAL A 276 1.42 5.33 -11.31
C VAL A 276 0.04 5.84 -11.78
N PRO A 277 -0.66 5.13 -12.69
CA PRO A 277 -1.98 5.55 -13.17
C PRO A 277 -3.00 5.75 -12.03
N GLY A 278 -3.84 6.78 -12.16
CA GLY A 278 -4.82 7.14 -11.13
C GLY A 278 -5.77 6.00 -10.76
N GLU A 279 -6.25 5.22 -11.74
CA GLU A 279 -7.09 4.05 -11.44
C GLU A 279 -6.36 2.99 -10.59
N THR A 280 -5.06 2.82 -10.80
CA THR A 280 -4.23 1.87 -10.04
C THR A 280 -4.03 2.36 -8.61
N VAL A 281 -3.82 3.67 -8.42
CA VAL A 281 -3.70 4.28 -7.09
C VAL A 281 -5.00 4.14 -6.31
N MET A 282 -6.15 4.41 -6.94
CA MET A 282 -7.47 4.22 -6.34
C MET A 282 -7.70 2.74 -5.99
N ALA A 283 -7.34 1.82 -6.87
CA ALA A 283 -7.48 0.39 -6.62
C ALA A 283 -6.64 -0.10 -5.42
N ASP A 284 -5.40 0.41 -5.24
CA ASP A 284 -4.59 0.11 -4.04
C ASP A 284 -5.24 0.60 -2.75
N TYR A 285 -5.81 1.82 -2.80
CA TYR A 285 -6.51 2.41 -1.68
C TYR A 285 -7.72 1.56 -1.28
N LEU A 286 -8.59 1.24 -2.25
CA LEU A 286 -9.80 0.45 -2.02
C LEU A 286 -9.53 -0.99 -1.59
N ALA A 287 -8.37 -1.57 -1.93
CA ALA A 287 -7.98 -2.90 -1.48
C ALA A 287 -7.93 -3.03 0.06
N SER A 288 -7.86 -1.92 0.80
CA SER A 288 -8.00 -1.96 2.26
C SER A 288 -9.37 -2.48 2.74
N ASN A 289 -10.43 -2.38 1.94
CA ASN A 289 -11.71 -3.01 2.26
C ASN A 289 -11.60 -4.54 2.28
N ASP A 290 -10.85 -5.13 1.35
CA ASP A 290 -10.65 -6.57 1.26
C ASP A 290 -9.73 -7.06 2.38
N TYR A 291 -8.57 -6.42 2.55
CA TYR A 291 -7.58 -6.82 3.55
C TYR A 291 -8.07 -6.65 4.99
N ARG A 292 -9.02 -5.74 5.22
CA ARG A 292 -9.62 -5.52 6.55
C ARG A 292 -10.98 -6.18 6.70
N LYS A 293 -11.54 -6.83 5.67
CA LYS A 293 -12.92 -7.31 5.67
C LYS A 293 -13.26 -8.10 6.93
N ALA A 294 -12.44 -9.11 7.28
CA ALA A 294 -12.67 -9.93 8.47
C ALA A 294 -12.62 -9.11 9.77
N ALA A 295 -11.70 -8.15 9.88
CA ALA A 295 -11.58 -7.29 11.06
C ALA A 295 -12.77 -6.32 11.16
N ASN A 296 -13.21 -5.74 10.04
CA ASN A 296 -14.35 -4.84 9.98
C ASN A 296 -15.66 -5.59 10.29
N ASP A 297 -15.87 -6.77 9.68
CA ASP A 297 -17.03 -7.63 9.95
C ASP A 297 -17.10 -8.04 11.42
N ALA A 298 -15.96 -8.38 12.04
CA ALA A 298 -15.88 -8.69 13.45
C ALA A 298 -16.26 -7.50 14.34
N VAL A 299 -15.91 -6.27 13.99
CA VAL A 299 -16.37 -5.09 14.73
C VAL A 299 -17.88 -4.90 14.56
N LEU A 300 -18.36 -4.96 13.32
CA LEU A 300 -19.77 -4.69 13.00
C LEU A 300 -20.72 -5.73 13.59
N SER A 301 -20.32 -6.99 13.71
CA SER A 301 -21.14 -8.06 14.28
C SER A 301 -21.43 -7.90 15.78
N HIS A 302 -20.63 -7.10 16.49
CA HIS A 302 -20.83 -6.81 17.92
C HIS A 302 -21.67 -5.54 18.16
N LEU A 303 -22.10 -4.85 17.11
CA LEU A 303 -22.85 -3.60 17.20
C LEU A 303 -24.34 -3.81 16.86
N PRO A 304 -25.27 -3.10 17.52
CA PRO A 304 -26.66 -3.01 17.08
C PRO A 304 -26.74 -2.50 15.62
N PRO A 305 -27.72 -2.94 14.80
CA PRO A 305 -27.78 -2.59 13.38
C PRO A 305 -27.70 -1.09 13.07
N GLN A 306 -28.37 -0.26 13.87
CA GLN A 306 -28.34 1.20 13.69
C GLN A 306 -26.95 1.78 13.95
N GLN A 307 -26.22 1.27 14.95
CA GLN A 307 -24.86 1.71 15.24
C GLN A 307 -23.87 1.16 14.21
N ALA A 308 -24.04 -0.08 13.76
CA ALA A 308 -23.26 -0.68 12.70
C ALA A 308 -23.34 0.15 11.40
N ALA A 309 -24.52 0.69 11.07
CA ALA A 309 -24.72 1.56 9.91
C ALA A 309 -23.91 2.88 10.00
N VAL A 310 -23.75 3.45 11.21
CA VAL A 310 -22.93 4.64 11.45
C VAL A 310 -21.44 4.33 11.42
N TYR A 311 -21.03 3.17 11.94
CA TYR A 311 -19.62 2.77 12.00
C TYR A 311 -19.07 2.26 10.67
N LYS A 312 -19.90 1.65 9.83
CA LYS A 312 -19.46 1.08 8.55
C LYS A 312 -18.72 2.09 7.66
N PRO A 313 -19.23 3.32 7.41
CA PRO A 313 -18.49 4.35 6.68
C PRO A 313 -17.12 4.71 7.27
N LEU A 314 -16.95 4.59 8.60
CA LEU A 314 -15.69 4.86 9.30
C LEU A 314 -14.69 3.71 9.17
N LEU A 315 -15.17 2.47 9.06
CA LEU A 315 -14.35 1.27 8.95
C LEU A 315 -13.90 1.00 7.51
N ASP A 316 -14.74 1.33 6.54
CA ASP A 316 -14.46 1.16 5.12
C ASP A 316 -13.61 2.33 4.57
N VAL A 317 -13.09 2.12 3.36
CA VAL A 317 -12.60 3.18 2.47
C VAL A 317 -13.49 3.28 1.25
N ARG A 318 -13.63 4.48 0.69
CA ARG A 318 -14.51 4.73 -0.45
C ARG A 318 -13.90 5.72 -1.44
N PRO A 319 -14.24 5.66 -2.73
CA PRO A 319 -13.65 6.55 -3.73
C PRO A 319 -13.79 8.03 -3.37
N GLU A 320 -14.94 8.44 -2.82
CA GLU A 320 -15.21 9.82 -2.43
C GLU A 320 -14.25 10.34 -1.34
N TYR A 321 -13.67 9.46 -0.52
CA TYR A 321 -12.73 9.85 0.52
C TYR A 321 -11.40 10.26 -0.10
N LEU A 322 -10.76 9.35 -0.86
CA LEU A 322 -9.49 9.66 -1.51
C LEU A 322 -9.62 10.78 -2.55
N ASN A 323 -10.72 10.81 -3.31
CA ASN A 323 -10.97 11.88 -4.26
C ASN A 323 -11.07 13.24 -3.57
N SER A 324 -11.65 13.33 -2.37
CA SER A 324 -11.72 14.59 -1.65
C SER A 324 -10.35 15.15 -1.25
N GLY A 325 -9.36 14.29 -1.01
CA GLY A 325 -7.96 14.70 -0.84
C GLY A 325 -7.35 15.25 -2.13
N TYR A 326 -7.60 14.60 -3.27
CA TYR A 326 -7.16 15.13 -4.57
C TYR A 326 -7.85 16.45 -4.95
N ASP A 327 -9.14 16.58 -4.62
CA ASP A 327 -9.90 17.82 -4.81
C ASP A 327 -9.33 18.94 -3.95
N GLU A 328 -8.96 18.65 -2.69
CA GLU A 328 -8.28 19.60 -1.80
C GLU A 328 -6.91 20.02 -2.36
N VAL A 329 -6.13 19.07 -2.89
CA VAL A 329 -4.86 19.37 -3.57
C VAL A 329 -5.08 20.36 -4.71
N LYS A 330 -6.11 20.14 -5.53
CA LYS A 330 -6.46 21.03 -6.63
C LYS A 330 -6.93 22.40 -6.12
N ALA A 331 -7.71 22.45 -5.06
CA ALA A 331 -8.24 23.70 -4.50
C ALA A 331 -7.12 24.56 -3.90
N GLU A 332 -6.24 23.98 -3.09
CA GLU A 332 -5.24 24.71 -2.31
C GLU A 332 -3.94 24.96 -3.09
N TYR A 333 -3.55 24.03 -3.98
CA TYR A 333 -2.26 24.08 -4.69
C TYR A 333 -2.42 24.19 -6.21
N GLY A 334 -3.60 23.96 -6.78
CA GLY A 334 -3.87 24.02 -8.22
C GLY A 334 -3.40 22.79 -9.01
N SER A 335 -2.36 22.10 -8.56
CA SER A 335 -1.89 20.84 -9.13
C SER A 335 -1.17 19.96 -8.11
N PHE A 336 -1.06 18.66 -8.41
CA PHE A 336 -0.33 17.72 -7.57
C PHE A 336 1.17 18.05 -7.49
N ASP A 337 1.79 18.50 -8.59
CA ASP A 337 3.19 18.94 -8.58
C ASP A 337 3.43 20.14 -7.66
N ARG A 338 2.47 21.07 -7.58
CA ARG A 338 2.51 22.19 -6.64
C ARG A 338 2.30 21.73 -5.20
N TYR A 339 1.44 20.75 -4.95
CA TYR A 339 1.32 20.15 -3.63
C TYR A 339 2.62 19.47 -3.18
N LEU A 340 3.29 18.70 -4.05
CA LEU A 340 4.59 18.12 -3.74
C LEU A 340 5.61 19.20 -3.37
N LYS A 341 5.73 20.24 -4.20
CA LYS A 341 6.74 21.30 -4.00
C LYS A 341 6.41 22.24 -2.83
N ASP A 342 5.23 22.83 -2.86
CA ASP A 342 4.86 23.94 -1.96
C ASP A 342 4.22 23.42 -0.66
N GLY A 343 3.56 22.26 -0.71
CA GLY A 343 2.94 21.62 0.46
C GLY A 343 3.85 20.64 1.20
N LEU A 344 4.63 19.83 0.47
CA LEU A 344 5.51 18.80 1.04
C LEU A 344 7.00 19.14 0.94
N GLY A 345 7.38 20.26 0.32
CA GLY A 345 8.78 20.66 0.16
C GLY A 345 9.57 19.83 -0.85
N ILE A 346 8.92 18.94 -1.61
CA ILE A 346 9.57 18.00 -2.53
C ILE A 346 9.78 18.68 -3.89
N ASP A 347 11.00 19.13 -4.14
CA ASP A 347 11.32 19.79 -5.39
C ASP A 347 11.53 18.80 -6.56
N SER A 348 11.76 19.33 -7.76
CA SER A 348 11.96 18.50 -8.95
C SER A 348 13.21 17.60 -8.86
N ARG A 349 14.24 18.00 -8.10
CA ARG A 349 15.49 17.24 -7.92
C ARG A 349 15.24 16.08 -6.98
N GLU A 350 14.54 16.30 -5.88
CA GLU A 350 14.14 15.26 -4.93
C GLU A 350 13.19 14.27 -5.58
N LEU A 351 12.20 14.73 -6.34
CA LEU A 351 11.30 13.85 -7.08
C LEU A 351 12.05 12.98 -8.11
N ARG A 352 13.03 13.53 -8.83
CA ARG A 352 13.88 12.74 -9.74
C ARG A 352 14.70 11.69 -8.99
N ARG A 353 15.24 12.03 -7.82
CA ARG A 353 15.97 11.09 -6.97
C ARG A 353 15.05 9.98 -6.47
N LEU A 354 13.88 10.33 -5.97
CA LEU A 354 12.86 9.39 -5.51
C LEU A 354 12.50 8.39 -6.62
N LYS A 355 12.24 8.88 -7.84
CA LYS A 355 11.98 8.03 -9.02
C LYS A 355 13.16 7.12 -9.35
N LYS A 356 14.39 7.63 -9.34
CA LYS A 356 15.59 6.81 -9.57
C LYS A 356 15.75 5.70 -8.52
N ASP A 357 15.45 6.02 -7.26
CA ASP A 357 15.64 5.10 -6.15
C ASP A 357 14.53 4.05 -6.08
N LEU A 358 13.29 4.39 -6.44
CA LEU A 358 12.12 3.53 -6.31
C LEU A 358 11.60 2.92 -7.62
N LEU A 359 12.04 3.38 -8.79
CA LEU A 359 11.61 2.82 -10.07
C LEU A 359 12.68 1.93 -10.69
N VAL A 360 12.24 0.90 -11.41
CA VAL A 360 13.08 -0.01 -12.20
C VAL A 360 12.47 -0.20 -13.59
N GLY A 361 13.33 -0.42 -14.59
CA GLY A 361 12.93 -0.54 -15.98
C GLY A 361 13.02 0.77 -16.73
#